data_AF-A0A7W8UBR6-F1
#
_entry.id   AF-A0A7W8UBR6-F1
#
_cell.length_a   1.000
_cell.length_b   1.000
_cell.length_c   1.000
_cell.angle_alpha   90.00
_cell.angle_beta   90.00
_cell.angle_gamma   90.00
#
_symmetry.space_group_name_H-M   'P 1'
#
loop_
_entity.id
_entity.type
_entity.pdbx_description
1 polymer ?
#
loop_
_entity_poly.entity_id
_entity_poly.type
_entity_poly.pdbx_seq_one_letter_code
_entity_poly.pdbx_strand_id
1 'polypeptide(L)'
;MSKNDDTEEKSLPPSRVKLDRLRREGQVARSKEIPVAMSVLAITAYLAWVFADVLRDFSRIFDAGFLAAGLSGDRPPGQGLHWTALKEMGEMLFGIVWMPMLIGLAVIIATTIIDAQGFPMSMKHMSFDFSRLNPAEGIKKLFSLSSLAEFIKGIVKVALLSIAGSGAILYFLNGIFWAPLCGEACSLSVADHLIGTIAVIAAAIMLVAAFFDLRLSRALFQREHRMTKTEARREHKDTQGDPHLKSARRRVGAEMRNTPPRKEPPGK
;
A
#
# COMPACT_ATOMS: atom_id res chain seq x y z
N MET A 1 -26.54 -28.10 -1.52
CA MET A 1 -25.13 -28.02 -1.08
C MET A 1 -24.94 -29.07 0.01
N SER A 2 -24.11 -30.08 -0.21
CA SER A 2 -24.02 -31.24 0.70
C SER A 2 -23.33 -30.86 2.01
N LYS A 3 -23.97 -31.20 3.13
CA LYS A 3 -23.61 -30.90 4.53
C LYS A 3 -22.34 -31.63 5.03
N ASN A 4 -21.61 -32.31 4.14
CA ASN A 4 -20.44 -33.13 4.46
C ASN A 4 -19.08 -32.49 4.11
N ASP A 5 -19.05 -31.32 3.46
CA ASP A 5 -17.77 -30.66 3.14
C ASP A 5 -17.15 -29.93 4.35
N ASP A 6 -17.93 -29.61 5.38
CA ASP A 6 -17.47 -28.81 6.53
C ASP A 6 -16.71 -29.61 7.59
N THR A 7 -16.72 -30.95 7.53
CA THR A 7 -16.09 -31.82 8.53
C THR A 7 -14.69 -32.29 8.16
N GLU A 8 -14.26 -32.10 6.90
CA GLU A 8 -12.94 -32.53 6.44
C GLU A 8 -11.88 -31.46 6.73
N GLU A 9 -10.76 -31.85 7.33
CA GLU A 9 -9.69 -30.92 7.69
C GLU A 9 -9.01 -30.34 6.44
N LYS A 10 -8.88 -29.01 6.40
CA LYS A 10 -8.20 -28.26 5.33
C LYS A 10 -6.68 -28.44 5.43
N SER A 11 -6.17 -29.51 4.85
CA SER A 11 -4.76 -29.91 4.91
C SER A 11 -3.94 -29.54 3.67
N LEU A 12 -4.58 -29.35 2.51
CA LEU A 12 -3.89 -29.09 1.25
C LEU A 12 -3.67 -27.59 1.01
N PRO A 13 -2.55 -27.19 0.37
CA PRO A 13 -2.35 -25.80 -0.05
C PRO A 13 -3.40 -25.39 -1.10
N PRO A 14 -3.79 -24.10 -1.17
CA PRO A 14 -4.69 -23.60 -2.20
C PRO A 14 -4.08 -23.83 -3.60
N SER A 15 -4.89 -24.34 -4.52
CA SER A 15 -4.50 -24.50 -5.93
C SER A 15 -4.38 -23.14 -6.63
N ARG A 16 -3.70 -23.09 -7.78
CA ARG A 16 -3.62 -21.87 -8.61
C ARG A 16 -4.99 -21.42 -9.10
N VAL A 17 -5.86 -22.36 -9.44
CA VAL A 17 -7.21 -22.09 -9.97
C VAL A 17 -8.08 -21.45 -8.89
N LYS A 18 -8.02 -21.94 -7.64
CA LYS A 18 -8.67 -21.32 -6.48
C LYS A 18 -8.14 -19.91 -6.22
N LEU A 19 -6.83 -19.69 -6.27
CA LEU A 19 -6.22 -18.36 -6.10
C LEU A 19 -6.67 -17.37 -7.20
N ASP A 20 -6.74 -17.83 -8.45
CA ASP A 20 -7.23 -17.01 -9.57
C ASP A 20 -8.72 -16.67 -9.43
N ARG A 21 -9.52 -17.60 -8.91
CA ARG A 21 -10.93 -17.34 -8.60
C ARG A 21 -11.08 -16.30 -7.49
N LEU A 22 -10.32 -16.43 -6.39
CA LEU A 22 -10.30 -15.45 -5.30
C LEU A 22 -9.88 -14.06 -5.80
N ARG A 23 -8.86 -13.98 -6.67
CA ARG A 23 -8.46 -12.73 -7.33
C ARG A 23 -9.60 -12.10 -8.14
N ARG A 24 -10.31 -12.88 -8.95
CA ARG A 24 -11.48 -12.41 -9.72
C ARG A 24 -12.62 -11.93 -8.82
N GLU A 25 -12.76 -12.54 -7.66
CA GLU A 25 -13.73 -12.10 -6.64
C GLU A 25 -13.25 -10.84 -5.88
N GLY A 26 -12.00 -10.42 -6.07
CA GLY A 26 -11.39 -9.24 -5.43
C GLY A 26 -10.64 -9.54 -4.13
N GLN A 27 -10.57 -10.83 -3.73
CA GLN A 27 -9.88 -11.29 -2.53
C GLN A 27 -8.43 -11.63 -2.86
N VAL A 28 -7.51 -10.84 -2.30
CA VAL A 28 -6.07 -10.99 -2.46
C VAL A 28 -5.38 -10.74 -1.13
N ALA A 29 -4.24 -11.39 -0.89
CA ALA A 29 -3.40 -11.07 0.25
C ALA A 29 -2.89 -9.63 0.12
N ARG A 30 -3.23 -8.76 1.08
CA ARG A 30 -2.79 -7.37 1.10
C ARG A 30 -2.01 -7.09 2.38
N SER A 31 -0.85 -6.47 2.24
CA SER A 31 -0.15 -5.87 3.37
C SER A 31 -0.71 -4.47 3.61
N LYS A 32 -0.91 -4.12 4.89
CA LYS A 32 -1.28 -2.74 5.25
C LYS A 32 -0.05 -1.83 5.35
N GLU A 33 1.13 -2.43 5.55
CA GLU A 33 2.37 -1.71 5.84
C GLU A 33 3.16 -1.36 4.58
N ILE A 34 3.11 -2.17 3.51
CA ILE A 34 3.82 -1.90 2.25
C ILE A 34 3.41 -0.55 1.63
N PRO A 35 2.11 -0.22 1.46
CA PRO A 35 1.73 1.06 0.88
C PRO A 35 2.19 2.26 1.71
N VAL A 36 2.18 2.12 3.04
CA VAL A 36 2.61 3.16 3.98
C VAL A 36 4.13 3.34 3.94
N ALA A 37 4.90 2.26 3.98
CA ALA A 37 6.36 2.33 3.93
C ALA A 37 6.84 2.95 2.62
N MET A 38 6.24 2.56 1.49
CA MET A 38 6.58 3.10 0.18
C MET A 38 6.17 4.56 0.02
N SER A 39 5.02 4.98 0.56
CA SER A 39 4.59 6.37 0.48
C SER A 39 5.48 7.29 1.32
N VAL A 40 5.85 6.86 2.53
CA VAL A 40 6.79 7.63 3.37
C VAL A 40 8.14 7.74 2.69
N LEU A 41 8.68 6.65 2.12
CA LEU A 41 9.91 6.69 1.34
C LEU A 41 9.87 7.72 0.20
N ALA A 42 8.80 7.70 -0.60
CA ALA A 42 8.66 8.60 -1.73
C ALA A 42 8.54 10.05 -1.28
N ILE A 43 7.77 10.32 -0.22
CA ILE A 43 7.64 11.65 0.38
C ILE A 43 8.98 12.14 0.91
N THR A 44 9.69 11.32 1.67
CA THR A 44 11.01 11.66 2.23
C THR A 44 12.02 11.93 1.12
N ALA A 45 12.07 11.10 0.08
CA ALA A 45 12.98 11.30 -1.05
C ALA A 45 12.66 12.60 -1.81
N TYR A 46 11.38 12.90 -2.02
CA TYR A 46 10.96 14.15 -2.64
C TYR A 46 11.34 15.37 -1.79
N LEU A 47 11.05 15.33 -0.48
CA LEU A 47 11.40 16.43 0.42
C LEU A 47 12.90 16.65 0.50
N ALA A 48 13.70 15.57 0.54
CA ALA A 48 15.15 15.67 0.49
C ALA A 48 15.65 16.28 -0.83
N TRP A 49 15.00 15.96 -1.95
CA TRP A 49 15.37 16.52 -3.26
C TRP A 49 15.08 18.03 -3.36
N VAL A 50 13.92 18.47 -2.86
CA VAL A 50 13.49 19.88 -2.95
C VAL A 50 14.02 20.73 -1.78
N PHE A 51 14.60 20.12 -0.74
CA PHE A 51 15.03 20.81 0.48
C PHE A 51 15.90 22.05 0.23
N ALA A 52 16.89 21.94 -0.67
CA ALA A 52 17.77 23.06 -1.01
C ALA A 52 17.03 24.22 -1.72
N ASP A 53 16.03 23.90 -2.54
CA ASP A 53 15.18 24.90 -3.19
C ASP A 53 14.27 25.58 -2.16
N VAL A 54 13.65 24.80 -1.27
CA VAL A 54 12.84 25.33 -0.16
C VAL A 54 13.63 26.31 0.69
N LEU A 55 14.85 25.97 1.09
CA LEU A 55 15.69 26.86 1.90
C LEU A 55 15.99 28.18 1.19
N ARG A 56 16.29 28.13 -0.11
CA ARG A 56 16.54 29.33 -0.94
C ARG A 56 15.31 30.19 -1.10
N ASP A 57 14.16 29.58 -1.33
CA ASP A 57 12.91 30.33 -1.48
C ASP A 57 12.46 30.89 -0.13
N PHE A 58 12.74 30.19 0.97
CA PHE A 58 12.42 30.66 2.32
C PHE A 58 13.23 31.91 2.69
N SER A 59 14.54 31.93 2.39
CA SER A 59 15.35 33.13 2.61
C SER A 59 14.87 34.30 1.75
N ARG A 60 14.50 34.08 0.48
CA ARG A 60 13.96 35.13 -0.41
C ARG A 60 12.67 35.74 0.12
N ILE A 61 11.74 34.91 0.61
CA ILE A 61 10.47 35.39 1.18
C ILE A 61 10.72 36.17 2.47
N PHE A 62 11.65 35.73 3.31
CA PHE A 62 12.04 36.46 4.52
C PHE A 62 12.65 37.81 4.19
N ASP A 63 13.59 37.87 3.25
CA ASP A 63 14.20 39.11 2.79
C ASP A 63 13.14 40.08 2.22
N ALA A 64 12.23 39.56 1.38
CA ALA A 64 11.13 40.33 0.82
C ALA A 64 10.14 40.84 1.90
N GLY A 65 9.88 40.03 2.93
CA GLY A 65 9.04 40.40 4.08
C GLY A 65 9.67 41.48 4.96
N PHE A 66 10.97 41.38 5.25
CA PHE A 66 11.72 42.40 5.99
C PHE A 66 11.79 43.73 5.22
N LEU A 67 11.99 43.66 3.90
CA LEU A 67 11.93 44.83 3.01
C LEU A 67 10.54 45.46 3.00
N ALA A 68 9.48 44.66 2.89
CA ALA A 68 8.09 45.14 2.93
C ALA A 68 7.68 45.74 4.28
N ALA A 69 8.26 45.26 5.38
CA ALA A 69 8.04 45.78 6.73
C ALA A 69 8.81 47.09 7.03
N GLY A 70 9.63 47.58 6.09
CA GLY A 70 10.43 48.79 6.26
C GLY A 70 11.59 48.65 7.26
N LEU A 71 11.97 47.41 7.59
CA LEU A 71 13.05 47.09 8.53
C LEU A 71 14.43 47.09 7.84
N SER A 72 14.46 47.15 6.51
CA SER A 72 15.65 47.43 5.71
C SER A 72 15.57 48.87 5.20
N GLY A 73 16.50 49.72 5.62
CA GLY A 73 16.53 51.12 5.23
C GLY A 73 16.57 51.30 3.70
N ASP A 74 15.79 52.26 3.21
CA ASP A 74 15.92 52.95 1.92
C ASP A 74 15.12 52.47 0.67
N ARG A 75 13.97 51.77 0.79
CA ARG A 75 13.03 51.65 -0.36
C ARG A 75 11.56 51.94 -0.02
N PRO A 76 10.84 52.73 -0.85
CA PRO A 76 9.43 53.04 -0.60
C PRO A 76 8.55 51.78 -0.75
N PRO A 77 7.48 51.65 0.07
CA PRO A 77 6.61 50.48 0.06
C PRO A 77 5.76 50.47 -1.21
N GLY A 78 6.17 49.66 -2.19
CA GLY A 78 5.44 49.46 -3.43
C GLY A 78 4.38 48.36 -3.27
N GLN A 79 3.11 48.70 -3.52
CA GLN A 79 1.94 47.80 -3.45
C GLN A 79 2.05 46.52 -4.32
N GLY A 80 3.06 46.42 -5.20
CA GLY A 80 3.37 45.22 -5.99
C GLY A 80 4.18 44.14 -5.27
N LEU A 81 4.91 44.47 -4.20
CA LEU A 81 5.76 43.50 -3.47
C LEU A 81 4.94 42.44 -2.74
N HIS A 82 3.73 42.81 -2.30
CA HIS A 82 2.86 41.95 -1.50
C HIS A 82 2.28 40.80 -2.33
N TRP A 83 1.92 41.04 -3.60
CA TRP A 83 1.32 40.02 -4.46
C TRP A 83 2.36 39.00 -4.96
N THR A 84 3.57 39.46 -5.28
CA THR A 84 4.68 38.56 -5.65
C THR A 84 5.10 37.69 -4.48
N ALA A 85 5.25 38.27 -3.28
CA ALA A 85 5.56 37.51 -2.07
C ALA A 85 4.46 36.49 -1.71
N LEU A 86 3.17 36.87 -1.83
CA LEU A 86 2.06 35.94 -1.61
C LEU A 86 2.09 34.76 -2.58
N LYS A 87 2.40 35.04 -3.86
CA LYS A 87 2.48 34.03 -4.91
C LYS A 87 3.64 33.07 -4.65
N GLU A 88 4.83 33.57 -4.35
CA GLU A 88 6.01 32.74 -4.02
C GLU A 88 5.75 31.88 -2.77
N MET A 89 5.10 32.44 -1.75
CA MET A 89 4.71 31.69 -0.56
C MET A 89 3.67 30.61 -0.88
N GLY A 90 2.73 30.90 -1.79
CA GLY A 90 1.75 29.95 -2.29
C GLY A 90 2.38 28.79 -3.07
N GLU A 91 3.33 29.08 -3.96
CA GLU A 91 4.07 28.06 -4.72
C GLU A 91 4.93 27.18 -3.81
N MET A 92 5.60 27.79 -2.82
CA MET A 92 6.37 27.06 -1.81
C MET A 92 5.47 26.14 -0.96
N LEU A 93 4.37 26.65 -0.41
CA LEU A 93 3.43 25.84 0.38
C LEU A 93 2.83 24.71 -0.45
N PHE A 94 2.56 24.96 -1.73
CA PHE A 94 2.13 23.93 -2.66
C PHE A 94 3.18 22.83 -2.82
N GLY A 95 4.45 23.21 -3.01
CA GLY A 95 5.57 22.28 -3.10
C GLY A 95 5.82 21.47 -1.82
N ILE A 96 5.65 22.07 -0.63
CA ILE A 96 5.99 21.41 0.64
C ILE A 96 4.82 20.59 1.22
N VAL A 97 3.56 20.96 0.92
CA VAL A 97 2.39 20.33 1.53
C VAL A 97 1.61 19.50 0.51
N TRP A 98 1.19 20.12 -0.59
CA TRP A 98 0.30 19.48 -1.56
C TRP A 98 1.02 18.43 -2.40
N MET A 99 2.24 18.73 -2.87
CA MET A 99 3.01 17.78 -3.68
C MET A 99 3.32 16.47 -2.93
N PRO A 100 3.84 16.48 -1.68
CA PRO A 100 4.02 15.26 -0.91
C PRO A 100 2.73 14.47 -0.68
N MET A 101 1.61 15.15 -0.42
CA MET A 101 0.31 14.48 -0.30
C MET A 101 -0.08 13.76 -1.59
N LEU A 102 0.07 14.41 -2.74
CA LEU A 102 -0.26 13.82 -4.05
C LEU A 102 0.67 12.64 -4.37
N ILE A 103 1.97 12.78 -4.11
CA ILE A 103 2.96 11.70 -4.27
C ILE A 103 2.59 10.52 -3.35
N GLY A 104 2.32 10.78 -2.08
CA GLY A 104 1.92 9.75 -1.12
C GLY A 104 0.67 9.01 -1.55
N LEU A 105 -0.37 9.74 -1.97
CA LEU A 105 -1.61 9.15 -2.49
C LEU A 105 -1.35 8.30 -3.74
N ALA A 106 -0.61 8.83 -4.71
CA ALA A 106 -0.29 8.12 -5.95
C ALA A 106 0.50 6.83 -5.67
N VAL A 107 1.46 6.86 -4.75
CA VAL A 107 2.26 5.69 -4.36
C VAL A 107 1.42 4.65 -3.61
N ILE A 108 0.52 5.07 -2.71
CA ILE A 108 -0.41 4.15 -2.06
C ILE A 108 -1.29 3.45 -3.10
N ILE A 109 -1.86 4.21 -4.05
CA ILE A 109 -2.67 3.63 -5.12
C ILE A 109 -1.84 2.66 -5.97
N ALA A 110 -0.65 3.06 -6.41
CA ALA A 110 0.21 2.21 -7.24
C ALA A 110 0.61 0.91 -6.53
N THR A 111 1.07 1.00 -5.29
CA THR A 111 1.50 -0.15 -4.48
C THR A 111 0.34 -1.09 -4.15
N THR A 112 -0.85 -0.57 -3.85
CA THR A 112 -2.03 -1.41 -3.61
C THR A 112 -2.47 -2.17 -4.86
N ILE A 113 -2.35 -1.58 -6.05
CA ILE A 113 -2.59 -2.25 -7.34
C ILE A 113 -1.52 -3.33 -7.60
N ILE A 114 -0.25 -3.02 -7.34
CA ILE A 114 0.87 -3.96 -7.53
C ILE A 114 0.73 -5.15 -6.57
N ASP A 115 0.45 -4.90 -5.29
CA ASP A 115 0.24 -5.95 -4.29
C ASP A 115 -0.95 -6.85 -4.62
N ALA A 116 -2.01 -6.27 -5.21
CA ALA A 116 -3.15 -7.01 -5.72
C ALA A 116 -2.86 -7.83 -7.00
N GLN A 117 -1.66 -7.69 -7.59
CA GLN A 117 -1.26 -8.30 -8.85
C GLN A 117 -2.18 -7.93 -10.03
N GLY A 118 -2.68 -6.68 -10.04
CA GLY A 118 -3.55 -6.14 -11.06
C GLY A 118 -4.70 -5.33 -10.47
N PHE A 119 -5.57 -4.78 -11.33
CA PHE A 119 -6.78 -4.09 -10.92
C PHE A 119 -7.85 -5.14 -10.55
N PRO A 120 -8.25 -5.28 -9.27
CA PRO A 120 -9.33 -6.18 -8.89
C PRO A 120 -10.67 -5.51 -9.21
N MET A 121 -11.04 -5.46 -10.48
CA MET A 121 -12.38 -5.03 -10.92
C MET A 121 -13.39 -6.16 -10.63
N SER A 122 -13.75 -6.30 -9.34
CA SER A 122 -14.86 -7.18 -8.92
C SER A 122 -16.10 -6.32 -8.66
N MET A 123 -17.00 -6.27 -9.64
CA MET A 123 -18.31 -5.63 -9.50
C MET A 123 -19.18 -6.29 -8.42
N LYS A 124 -18.81 -7.48 -7.95
CA LYS A 124 -19.55 -8.28 -6.96
C LYS A 124 -19.54 -7.68 -5.55
N HIS A 125 -18.66 -6.71 -5.27
CA HIS A 125 -18.59 -6.01 -3.99
C HIS A 125 -19.23 -4.63 -4.00
N MET A 126 -19.86 -4.22 -5.11
CA MET A 126 -20.60 -2.97 -5.21
C MET A 126 -22.07 -3.08 -4.74
N SER A 127 -22.49 -4.28 -4.31
CA SER A 127 -23.77 -4.46 -3.63
C SER A 127 -23.69 -3.90 -2.21
N PHE A 128 -24.58 -2.97 -1.85
CA PHE A 128 -24.78 -2.54 -0.47
C PHE A 128 -25.18 -3.75 0.39
N ASP A 129 -24.27 -4.19 1.24
CA ASP A 129 -24.48 -5.32 2.14
C ASP A 129 -24.66 -4.79 3.57
N PHE A 130 -25.91 -4.71 4.02
CA PHE A 130 -26.27 -4.21 5.35
C PHE A 130 -25.69 -5.05 6.50
N SER A 131 -25.32 -6.30 6.23
CA SER A 131 -24.66 -7.14 7.24
C SER A 131 -23.31 -6.57 7.69
N ARG A 132 -22.58 -5.88 6.80
CA ARG A 132 -21.28 -5.25 7.09
C ARG A 132 -21.37 -3.99 7.95
N LEU A 133 -22.58 -3.45 8.17
CA LEU A 133 -22.84 -2.27 9.01
C LEU A 133 -23.16 -2.65 10.46
N ASN A 134 -23.13 -3.94 10.83
CA ASN A 134 -23.44 -4.37 12.19
C ASN A 134 -22.32 -3.94 13.18
N PRO A 135 -22.58 -3.02 14.13
CA PRO A 135 -21.57 -2.56 15.07
C PRO A 135 -21.04 -3.68 15.98
N ALA A 136 -21.81 -4.74 16.22
CA ALA A 136 -21.37 -5.88 17.02
C ALA A 136 -20.24 -6.68 16.34
N GLU A 137 -20.29 -6.83 15.02
CA GLU A 137 -19.21 -7.46 14.26
C GLU A 137 -17.95 -6.59 14.23
N GLY A 138 -18.12 -5.26 14.18
CA GLY A 138 -17.02 -4.31 14.33
C GLY A 138 -16.28 -4.46 15.66
N ILE A 139 -17.01 -4.56 16.77
CA ILE A 139 -16.42 -4.79 18.10
C ILE A 139 -15.72 -6.15 18.16
N LYS A 140 -16.35 -7.22 17.68
CA LYS A 140 -15.72 -8.55 17.63
C LYS A 140 -14.42 -8.56 16.82
N LYS A 141 -14.38 -7.78 15.74
CA LYS A 141 -13.18 -7.61 14.92
C LYS A 141 -12.07 -6.88 15.67
N LEU A 142 -12.39 -5.84 16.45
CA LEU A 142 -11.42 -5.13 17.31
C LEU A 142 -10.76 -6.05 18.34
N PHE A 143 -11.49 -7.04 18.86
CA PHE A 143 -10.97 -8.06 19.80
C PHE A 143 -10.49 -9.34 19.10
N SER A 144 -10.29 -9.33 17.78
CA SER A 144 -9.75 -10.47 17.05
C SER A 144 -8.24 -10.63 17.24
N LEU A 145 -7.73 -11.85 17.06
CA LEU A 145 -6.29 -12.12 17.04
C LEU A 145 -5.54 -11.27 15.99
N SER A 146 -6.21 -10.93 14.88
CA SER A 146 -5.66 -10.04 13.86
C SER A 146 -5.44 -8.63 14.38
N SER A 147 -6.42 -8.09 15.12
CA SER A 147 -6.32 -6.74 15.71
C SER A 147 -5.26 -6.68 16.82
N LEU A 148 -5.15 -7.73 17.65
CA LEU A 148 -4.08 -7.82 18.63
C LEU A 148 -2.70 -7.86 17.96
N ALA A 149 -2.55 -8.62 16.87
CA ALA A 149 -1.30 -8.67 16.11
C ALA A 149 -0.95 -7.31 15.47
N GLU A 150 -1.94 -6.57 14.96
CA GLU A 150 -1.74 -5.21 14.45
C GLU A 150 -1.33 -4.23 15.55
N PHE A 151 -1.96 -4.33 16.73
CA PHE A 151 -1.62 -3.51 17.89
C PHE A 151 -0.18 -3.76 18.36
N ILE A 152 0.22 -5.02 18.51
CA ILE A 152 1.60 -5.39 18.88
C ILE A 152 2.61 -4.87 17.85
N LYS A 153 2.33 -5.03 16.54
CA LYS A 153 3.18 -4.46 15.49
C LYS A 153 3.28 -2.93 15.61
N GLY A 154 2.19 -2.26 15.97
CA GLY A 154 2.16 -0.82 16.24
C GLY A 154 3.10 -0.44 17.39
N ILE A 155 2.99 -1.10 18.54
CA ILE A 155 3.88 -0.86 19.69
C ILE A 155 5.35 -1.08 19.31
N VAL A 156 5.66 -2.20 18.65
CA VAL A 156 7.03 -2.52 18.24
C VAL A 156 7.58 -1.45 17.30
N LYS A 157 6.79 -0.99 16.32
CA LYS A 157 7.20 0.10 15.41
C LYS A 157 7.47 1.40 16.15
N VAL A 158 6.57 1.80 17.04
CA VAL A 158 6.75 3.04 17.82
C VAL A 158 8.00 2.94 18.69
N ALA A 159 8.20 1.82 19.40
CA ALA A 159 9.39 1.60 20.21
C ALA A 159 10.68 1.66 19.37
N LEU A 160 10.73 0.99 18.22
CA LEU A 160 11.89 1.03 17.33
C LEU A 160 12.19 2.45 16.82
N LEU A 161 11.16 3.17 16.39
CA LEU A 161 11.31 4.55 15.93
C LEU A 161 11.74 5.50 17.06
N SER A 162 11.19 5.33 18.27
CA SER A 162 11.58 6.13 19.44
C SER A 162 13.03 5.86 19.86
N ILE A 163 13.46 4.60 19.89
CA ILE A 163 14.84 4.24 20.23
C ILE A 163 15.80 4.80 19.17
N ALA A 164 15.48 4.60 17.88
CA ALA A 164 16.28 5.12 16.78
C ALA A 164 16.36 6.66 16.78
N GLY A 165 15.22 7.33 16.97
CA GLY A 165 15.14 8.79 17.01
C GLY A 165 15.92 9.38 18.19
N SER A 166 15.70 8.85 19.40
CA SER A 166 16.46 9.26 20.58
C SER A 166 17.96 8.96 20.42
N GLY A 167 18.32 7.81 19.86
CA GLY A 167 19.71 7.46 19.57
C GLY A 167 20.37 8.42 18.58
N ALA A 168 19.67 8.80 17.51
CA ALA A 168 20.16 9.80 16.55
C ALA A 168 20.34 11.18 17.21
N ILE A 169 19.36 11.64 17.99
CA ILE A 169 19.47 12.91 18.72
C ILE A 169 20.67 12.90 19.67
N LEU A 170 20.85 11.82 20.43
CA LEU A 170 22.00 11.67 21.33
C LEU A 170 23.33 11.63 20.58
N TYR A 171 23.38 10.99 19.41
CA TYR A 171 24.57 10.94 18.56
C TYR A 171 24.96 12.34 18.05
N PHE A 172 23.97 13.14 17.63
CA PHE A 172 24.19 14.51 17.15
C PHE A 172 24.15 15.59 18.26
N LEU A 173 23.96 15.20 19.53
CA LEU A 173 23.72 16.13 20.64
C LEU A 173 24.80 17.21 20.76
N ASN A 174 26.06 16.82 20.60
CA ASN A 174 27.19 17.73 20.63
C ASN A 174 27.10 18.75 19.47
N GLY A 175 26.82 18.28 18.25
CA GLY A 175 26.62 19.14 17.09
C GLY A 175 25.46 20.11 17.27
N ILE A 176 24.33 19.66 17.83
CA ILE A 176 23.16 20.50 18.12
C ILE A 176 23.51 21.59 19.15
N PHE A 177 24.27 21.25 20.19
CA PHE A 177 24.63 22.20 21.24
C PHE A 177 25.56 23.31 20.76
N TRP A 178 26.55 22.98 19.91
CA TRP A 178 27.51 23.95 19.40
C TRP A 178 27.11 24.61 18.07
N ALA A 179 26.10 24.08 17.37
CA ALA A 179 25.60 24.59 16.10
C ALA A 179 25.31 26.11 16.09
N PRO A 180 24.69 26.71 17.12
CA PRO A 180 24.44 28.15 17.14
C PRO A 180 25.72 29.01 17.20
N LEU A 181 26.82 28.46 17.70
CA LEU A 181 28.08 29.18 17.92
C LEU A 181 28.96 29.23 16.67
N CYS A 182 28.79 28.30 15.72
CA CYS A 182 29.55 28.23 14.47
C CYS A 182 28.89 28.95 13.28
N GLY A 183 27.74 29.57 13.46
CA GLY A 183 27.01 30.33 12.44
C GLY A 183 25.94 29.53 11.69
N GLU A 184 25.17 30.22 10.84
CA GLU A 184 23.95 29.68 10.20
C GLU A 184 24.20 28.46 9.32
N ALA A 185 25.24 28.50 8.48
CA ALA A 185 25.57 27.40 7.57
C ALA A 185 25.90 26.09 8.32
N CYS A 186 26.58 26.21 9.46
CA CYS A 186 26.93 25.08 10.31
C CYS A 186 25.67 24.50 11.00
N SER A 187 24.78 25.36 11.50
CA SER A 187 23.50 24.95 12.09
C SER A 187 22.60 24.23 11.10
N LEU A 188 22.47 24.76 9.88
CA LEU A 188 21.71 24.14 8.79
C LEU A 188 22.29 22.76 8.41
N SER A 189 23.61 22.65 8.31
CA SER A 189 24.27 21.37 8.02
C SER A 189 24.01 20.33 9.10
N VAL A 190 24.10 20.70 10.38
CA VAL A 190 23.82 19.77 11.50
C VAL A 190 22.35 19.33 11.47
N ALA A 191 21.42 20.25 11.24
CA ALA A 191 20.00 19.93 11.12
C ALA A 191 19.71 18.99 9.95
N ASP A 192 20.29 19.24 8.78
CA ASP A 192 20.15 18.39 7.59
C ASP A 192 20.68 16.97 7.85
N HIS A 193 21.87 16.83 8.44
CA HIS A 193 22.43 15.52 8.77
C HIS A 193 21.60 14.77 9.82
N LEU A 194 21.10 15.48 10.85
CA LEU A 194 20.25 14.88 11.88
C LEU A 194 18.92 14.38 11.27
N ILE A 195 18.21 15.25 10.55
CA ILE A 195 16.91 14.94 9.95
C ILE A 195 17.09 13.83 8.91
N GLY A 196 18.10 13.92 8.04
CA GLY A 196 18.42 12.91 7.05
C GLY A 196 18.73 11.55 7.68
N THR A 197 19.51 11.53 8.76
CA THR A 197 19.82 10.28 9.49
C THR A 197 18.56 9.65 10.08
N ILE A 198 17.72 10.45 10.76
CA ILE A 198 16.45 9.97 11.32
C ILE A 198 15.54 9.44 10.21
N ALA A 199 15.44 10.17 9.10
CA ALA A 199 14.59 9.80 7.98
C ALA A 199 15.04 8.48 7.32
N VAL A 200 16.34 8.29 7.10
CA VAL A 200 16.89 7.04 6.54
C VAL A 200 16.67 5.86 7.48
N ILE A 201 16.91 6.02 8.79
CA ILE A 201 16.68 4.95 9.76
C ILE A 201 15.19 4.61 9.86
N ALA A 202 14.31 5.62 9.91
CA ALA A 202 12.87 5.41 9.95
C ALA A 202 12.37 4.67 8.70
N ALA A 203 12.84 5.08 7.52
CA ALA A 203 12.56 4.41 6.26
C ALA A 203 13.01 2.95 6.25
N ALA A 204 14.21 2.66 6.74
CA ALA A 204 14.72 1.30 6.86
C ALA A 204 13.86 0.44 7.81
N ILE A 205 13.50 0.97 8.98
CA ILE A 205 12.61 0.28 9.94
C ILE A 205 11.24 -0.01 9.30
N MET A 206 10.66 0.96 8.61
CA MET A 206 9.36 0.80 7.94
C MET A 206 9.42 -0.23 6.82
N LEU A 207 10.48 -0.24 6.00
CA LEU A 207 10.67 -1.25 4.97
C LEU A 207 10.79 -2.67 5.54
N VAL A 208 11.56 -2.84 6.60
CA VAL A 208 11.73 -4.14 7.27
C VAL A 208 10.39 -4.60 7.86
N ALA A 209 9.68 -3.71 8.57
CA ALA A 209 8.37 -4.01 9.13
C ALA A 209 7.36 -4.39 8.03
N ALA A 210 7.35 -3.65 6.92
CA ALA A 210 6.49 -3.91 5.78
C ALA A 210 6.81 -5.24 5.09
N PHE A 211 8.09 -5.60 4.97
CA PHE A 211 8.50 -6.89 4.42
C PHE A 211 7.97 -8.06 5.27
N PHE A 212 8.12 -7.99 6.60
CA PHE A 212 7.58 -9.01 7.50
C PHE A 212 6.05 -9.06 7.45
N ASP A 213 5.38 -7.91 7.40
CA ASP A 213 3.92 -7.85 7.27
C ASP A 213 3.42 -8.45 5.95
N LEU A 214 4.13 -8.22 4.83
CA LEU A 214 3.81 -8.83 3.55
C LEU A 214 3.97 -10.35 3.59
N ARG A 215 5.04 -10.86 4.20
CA ARG A 215 5.25 -12.31 4.37
C ARG A 215 4.16 -12.92 5.25
N LEU A 216 3.83 -12.28 6.36
CA LEU A 216 2.81 -12.75 7.30
C LEU A 216 1.41 -12.73 6.66
N SER A 217 1.04 -11.64 5.99
CA SER A 217 -0.26 -11.50 5.32
C SER A 217 -0.44 -12.53 4.21
N ARG A 218 0.60 -12.79 3.40
CA ARG A 218 0.58 -13.87 2.40
C ARG A 218 0.46 -15.26 3.03
N ALA A 219 1.20 -15.52 4.12
CA ALA A 219 1.13 -16.80 4.82
C ALA A 219 -0.25 -17.03 5.45
N LEU A 220 -0.85 -16.00 6.06
CA LEU A 220 -2.19 -16.05 6.63
C LEU A 220 -3.25 -16.28 5.54
N PHE A 221 -3.17 -15.56 4.43
CA PHE A 221 -4.06 -15.75 3.28
C PHE A 221 -3.99 -17.18 2.73
N GLN A 222 -2.79 -17.74 2.58
CA GLN A 222 -2.63 -19.13 2.14
C GLN A 222 -3.19 -20.14 3.15
N ARG A 223 -3.06 -19.87 4.46
CA ARG A 223 -3.62 -20.72 5.53
C ARG A 223 -5.15 -20.67 5.54
N GLU A 224 -5.74 -19.49 5.39
CA GLU A 224 -7.20 -19.30 5.38
C GLU A 224 -7.86 -19.99 4.18
N HIS A 225 -7.19 -19.96 3.02
CA HIS A 225 -7.71 -20.55 1.78
C HIS A 225 -7.25 -21.98 1.49
N ARG A 226 -6.69 -22.70 2.48
CA ARG A 226 -6.39 -24.13 2.37
C ARG A 226 -7.60 -24.94 1.88
N MET A 227 -7.30 -26.05 1.25
CA MET A 227 -8.28 -26.92 0.62
C MET A 227 -8.42 -28.25 1.37
N THR A 228 -9.62 -28.82 1.33
CA THR A 228 -9.85 -30.20 1.74
C THR A 228 -9.48 -31.16 0.60
N LYS A 229 -9.31 -32.46 0.87
CA LYS A 229 -8.99 -33.42 -0.19
C LYS A 229 -10.18 -33.61 -1.14
N THR A 230 -11.41 -33.52 -0.63
CA THR A 230 -12.63 -33.50 -1.44
C THR A 230 -12.70 -32.29 -2.36
N GLU A 231 -12.40 -31.08 -1.85
CA GLU A 231 -12.38 -29.84 -2.63
C GLU A 231 -11.36 -29.92 -3.77
N ALA A 232 -10.14 -30.41 -3.47
CA ALA A 232 -9.09 -30.58 -4.47
C ALA A 232 -9.47 -31.58 -5.57
N ARG A 233 -10.14 -32.69 -5.21
CA ARG A 233 -10.65 -33.66 -6.21
C ARG A 233 -11.75 -33.07 -7.07
N ARG A 234 -12.67 -32.30 -6.50
CA ARG A 234 -13.73 -31.62 -7.27
C ARG A 234 -13.14 -30.60 -8.24
N GLU A 235 -12.20 -29.78 -7.78
CA GLU A 235 -11.56 -28.80 -8.64
C GLU A 235 -10.81 -29.46 -9.81
N HIS A 236 -10.14 -30.59 -9.57
CA HIS A 236 -9.49 -31.37 -10.63
C HIS A 236 -10.50 -31.90 -11.67
N LYS A 237 -11.66 -32.39 -11.21
CA LYS A 237 -12.77 -32.81 -12.09
C LYS A 237 -13.35 -31.64 -12.88
N ASP A 238 -13.51 -30.48 -12.26
CA ASP A 238 -14.09 -29.30 -12.91
C ASP A 238 -13.15 -28.68 -13.95
N THR A 239 -11.83 -28.68 -13.69
CA THR A 239 -10.85 -28.11 -14.63
C THR A 239 -10.45 -29.05 -15.75
N GLN A 240 -10.28 -30.35 -15.50
CA GLN A 240 -9.86 -31.31 -16.53
C GLN A 240 -11.04 -32.02 -17.21
N GLY A 241 -12.25 -31.88 -16.64
CA GLY A 241 -13.40 -32.71 -16.97
C GLY A 241 -13.25 -34.12 -16.38
N ASP A 242 -14.37 -34.77 -16.07
CA ASP A 242 -14.32 -36.18 -15.67
C ASP A 242 -13.75 -37.03 -16.84
N PRO A 243 -12.65 -37.77 -16.66
CA PRO A 243 -12.07 -38.59 -17.71
C PRO A 243 -13.06 -39.59 -18.31
N HIS A 244 -14.04 -40.06 -17.54
CA HIS A 244 -15.12 -40.92 -18.02
C HIS A 244 -16.09 -40.18 -18.96
N LEU A 245 -16.41 -38.92 -18.66
CA LEU A 245 -17.22 -38.09 -19.56
C LEU A 245 -16.45 -37.68 -20.82
N LYS A 246 -15.14 -37.44 -20.71
CA LYS A 246 -14.27 -37.12 -21.86
C LYS A 246 -14.10 -38.32 -22.80
N SER A 247 -13.95 -39.53 -22.26
CA SER A 247 -13.89 -40.76 -23.06
C SER A 247 -15.26 -41.11 -23.67
N ALA A 248 -16.36 -40.93 -22.93
CA ALA A 248 -17.71 -41.11 -23.44
C ALA A 248 -18.03 -40.14 -24.60
N ARG A 249 -17.68 -38.85 -24.46
CA ARG A 249 -17.81 -37.87 -25.55
C ARG A 249 -17.01 -38.24 -26.79
N ARG A 250 -15.76 -38.72 -26.61
CA ARG A 250 -14.94 -39.22 -27.73
C ARG A 250 -15.58 -40.43 -28.41
N ARG A 251 -16.16 -41.35 -27.66
CA ARG A 251 -16.79 -42.56 -28.18
C ARG A 251 -18.05 -42.22 -29.00
N VAL A 252 -18.92 -41.39 -28.44
CA VAL A 252 -20.13 -40.90 -29.13
C VAL A 252 -19.77 -40.09 -30.39
N GLY A 253 -18.74 -39.25 -30.33
CA GLY A 253 -18.25 -38.52 -31.49
C GLY A 253 -17.67 -39.43 -32.59
N ALA A 254 -17.00 -40.52 -32.21
CA ALA A 254 -16.51 -41.52 -33.16
C ALA A 254 -17.66 -42.32 -33.79
N GLU A 255 -18.69 -42.67 -33.01
CA GLU A 255 -19.91 -43.33 -33.51
C GLU A 255 -20.64 -42.43 -34.50
N MET A 256 -20.90 -41.16 -34.16
CA MET A 256 -21.57 -40.22 -35.08
C MET A 256 -20.81 -39.99 -36.38
N ARG A 257 -19.48 -40.02 -36.37
CA ARG A 257 -18.65 -39.89 -37.58
C ARG A 257 -18.72 -41.12 -38.49
N ASN A 258 -18.98 -42.30 -37.90
CA ASN A 258 -19.12 -43.55 -38.63
C ASN A 258 -20.57 -43.86 -39.02
N THR A 259 -21.55 -43.09 -38.53
CA THR A 259 -22.94 -43.21 -38.94
C THR A 259 -23.13 -42.59 -40.33
N PRO A 260 -23.53 -43.36 -41.36
CA PRO A 260 -23.78 -42.82 -42.69
C PRO A 260 -24.97 -41.84 -42.66
N PRO A 261 -24.98 -40.80 -43.52
CA PRO A 261 -26.04 -39.81 -43.54
C PRO A 261 -27.40 -40.50 -43.75
N ARG A 262 -28.36 -40.14 -42.89
CA ARG A 262 -29.71 -40.69 -42.93
C ARG A 262 -30.34 -40.29 -44.27
N LYS A 263 -30.63 -41.27 -45.14
CA LYS A 263 -31.40 -41.02 -46.36
C LYS A 263 -32.79 -40.56 -45.94
N GLU A 264 -33.13 -39.31 -46.24
CA GLU A 264 -34.50 -38.82 -46.08
C GLU A 264 -35.44 -39.64 -46.98
N PRO A 265 -36.59 -40.11 -46.47
CA PRO A 265 -37.56 -40.78 -47.31
C PRO A 265 -38.14 -39.77 -48.31
N PRO A 266 -38.39 -40.19 -49.57
CA PRO A 266 -38.95 -39.31 -50.58
C PRO A 266 -40.30 -38.77 -50.12
N GLY A 267 -40.42 -37.44 -50.09
CA GLY A 267 -41.65 -36.74 -49.77
C GLY A 267 -42.79 -37.18 -50.69
N LYS A 268 -43.96 -37.38 -50.09
CA LYS A 268 -45.25 -37.46 -50.78
C LYS A 268 -46.05 -36.22 -50.42
#